data_AF-A0A7J8WQA3-F1
#
_entry.id   AF-A0A7J8WQA3-F1
#
_cell.length_a   1.000
_cell.length_b   1.000
_cell.length_c   1.000
_cell.angle_alpha   90.00
_cell.angle_beta   90.00
_cell.angle_gamma   90.00
#
_symmetry.space_group_name_H-M   'P 1'
#
loop_
_entity.id
_entity.type
_entity.pdbx_description
1 polymer ?
#
loop_
_entity_poly.entity_id
_entity_poly.type
_entity_poly.pdbx_seq_one_letter_code
_entity_poly.pdbx_strand_id
1 'polypeptide(L)'
;MLIALLSSILIAASMVTSEEEFMITIPPEPEPGFYKTIEECIEKMSRECGENIVKAVLEDEEISEQCCVELVHGMGKICHDDLLQFYVSLPQLGFNITHLNIRGQQVWNICILKAPSKM
;
A
#
# COMPACT_ATOMS: atom_id res chain seq x y z
N MET A 1 13.77 15.18 36.28
CA MET A 1 14.05 14.90 37.70
C MET A 1 14.01 13.38 37.87
N LEU A 2 15.13 12.65 37.72
CA LEU A 2 15.98 12.16 38.83
C LEU A 2 15.09 11.55 39.93
N ILE A 3 14.92 10.24 40.06
CA ILE A 3 15.85 9.18 40.55
C ILE A 3 15.32 7.84 39.95
N ALA A 4 16.08 6.89 39.41
CA ALA A 4 17.09 6.04 40.05
C ALA A 4 17.99 5.35 39.00
N LEU A 5 19.28 5.28 39.32
CA LEU A 5 20.28 4.51 38.59
C LEU A 5 20.35 3.07 39.14
N LEU A 6 20.82 2.17 38.28
CA LEU A 6 21.43 0.85 38.54
C LEU A 6 20.49 -0.38 38.62
N SER A 7 20.29 -1.02 37.47
CA SER A 7 20.69 -2.44 37.35
C SER A 7 21.07 -2.76 35.90
N SER A 8 22.34 -3.08 35.70
CA SER A 8 22.89 -3.54 34.44
C SER A 8 22.41 -4.96 34.20
N ILE A 9 21.42 -5.13 33.32
CA ILE A 9 21.13 -6.43 32.71
C ILE A 9 21.15 -6.19 31.20
N LEU A 10 22.15 -6.77 30.53
CA LEU A 10 22.11 -6.98 29.10
C LEU A 10 20.91 -7.89 28.81
N ILE A 11 19.80 -7.29 28.40
CA ILE A 11 18.73 -8.02 27.70
C ILE A 11 18.80 -7.54 26.27
N ALA A 12 18.87 -8.52 25.38
CA ALA A 12 19.05 -8.42 23.95
C ALA A 12 18.26 -7.25 23.33
N ALA A 13 18.80 -6.76 22.21
CA ALA A 13 18.11 -5.87 21.28
C ALA A 13 16.65 -6.30 21.11
N SER A 14 15.80 -5.63 21.87
CA SER A 14 14.36 -5.65 21.74
C SER A 14 13.97 -4.22 22.01
N MET A 15 14.37 -3.35 21.07
CA MET A 15 13.53 -2.22 20.73
C MET A 15 12.22 -2.82 20.19
N VAL A 16 11.40 -3.38 21.06
CA VAL A 16 9.96 -3.36 20.86
C VAL A 16 9.63 -1.89 21.11
N THR A 17 9.86 -1.07 20.07
CA THR A 17 9.22 0.22 19.97
C THR A 17 7.75 -0.09 20.12
N SER A 18 7.12 0.47 21.16
CA SER A 18 5.68 0.41 21.37
C SER A 18 5.00 0.58 20.01
N GLU A 19 4.34 -0.45 19.53
CA GLU A 19 3.35 -0.32 18.49
C GLU A 19 2.28 0.60 19.09
N GLU A 20 2.38 1.91 18.85
CA GLU A 20 1.16 2.69 18.76
C GLU A 20 0.40 2.05 17.61
N GLU A 21 -0.48 1.12 17.94
CA GLU A 21 -1.38 0.47 17.01
C GLU A 21 -2.16 1.60 16.33
N PHE A 22 -1.72 1.95 15.13
CA PHE A 22 -2.25 3.07 14.38
C PHE A 22 -3.69 2.73 14.03
N MET A 23 -4.63 3.23 14.84
CA MET A 23 -6.05 2.91 14.68
C MET A 23 -6.59 3.59 13.42
N ILE A 24 -6.54 2.85 12.31
CA ILE A 24 -7.20 3.23 11.06
C ILE A 24 -8.71 3.05 11.27
N THR A 25 -9.44 4.14 11.17
CA THR A 25 -10.90 4.09 11.13
C THR A 25 -11.33 4.05 9.66
N ILE A 26 -11.91 2.93 9.25
CA ILE A 26 -12.49 2.81 7.91
C ILE A 26 -13.73 3.71 7.85
N PRO A 27 -13.86 4.61 6.85
CA PRO A 27 -15.03 5.47 6.72
C PRO A 27 -16.31 4.64 6.50
N PRO A 28 -17.51 5.23 6.59
CA PRO A 28 -18.72 4.60 6.09
C PRO A 28 -18.55 4.20 4.61
N GLU A 29 -19.12 3.07 4.24
CA GLU A 29 -19.03 2.57 2.87
C GLU A 29 -19.62 3.59 1.88
N PRO A 30 -18.89 4.01 0.82
CA PRO A 30 -19.39 5.00 -0.13
C PRO A 30 -20.64 4.53 -0.86
N GLU A 31 -20.66 3.26 -1.23
CA GLU A 31 -21.74 2.59 -1.94
C GLU A 31 -21.83 1.12 -1.52
N PRO A 32 -23.02 0.49 -1.55
CA PRO A 32 -23.17 -0.89 -1.09
C PRO A 32 -22.23 -1.87 -1.80
N GLY A 33 -21.37 -2.54 -1.02
CA GLY A 33 -20.46 -3.57 -1.53
C GLY A 33 -19.11 -3.05 -2.02
N PHE A 34 -18.83 -1.76 -1.94
CA PHE A 34 -17.51 -1.18 -2.23
C PHE A 34 -16.37 -1.90 -1.49
N TYR A 35 -16.49 -2.16 -0.19
CA TYR A 35 -15.40 -2.79 0.56
C TYR A 35 -15.15 -4.23 0.14
N LYS A 36 -16.22 -4.96 -0.21
CA LYS A 36 -16.10 -6.30 -0.80
C LYS A 36 -15.37 -6.25 -2.15
N THR A 37 -15.68 -5.27 -2.98
CA THR A 37 -14.97 -5.05 -4.25
C THR A 37 -13.50 -4.75 -4.02
N ILE A 38 -13.16 -3.93 -3.03
CA ILE A 38 -11.76 -3.65 -2.65
C ILE A 38 -11.04 -4.93 -2.19
N GLU A 39 -11.67 -5.75 -1.35
CA GLU A 39 -11.11 -7.04 -0.92
C GLU A 39 -10.85 -7.96 -2.12
N GLU A 40 -11.83 -8.12 -3.02
CA GLU A 40 -11.69 -8.91 -4.24
C GLU A 40 -10.59 -8.38 -5.17
N CYS A 41 -10.34 -7.07 -5.17
CA CYS A 41 -9.24 -6.46 -5.91
C CYS A 41 -7.88 -6.81 -5.30
N ILE A 42 -7.74 -6.78 -3.96
CA ILE A 42 -6.51 -7.14 -3.26
C ILE A 42 -6.15 -8.61 -3.52
N GLU A 43 -7.13 -9.51 -3.55
CA GLU A 43 -6.92 -10.94 -3.79
C GLU A 43 -6.37 -11.27 -5.20
N LYS A 44 -6.49 -10.36 -6.17
CA LYS A 44 -5.94 -10.55 -7.54
C LYS A 44 -4.43 -10.34 -7.63
N MET A 45 -3.81 -9.94 -6.53
CA MET A 45 -2.38 -9.63 -6.43
C MET A 45 -1.71 -10.56 -5.44
N SER A 46 -0.48 -10.96 -5.73
CA SER A 46 0.39 -11.48 -4.68
C SER A 46 0.72 -10.39 -3.66
N ARG A 47 0.98 -10.81 -2.41
CA ARG A 47 1.44 -9.89 -1.36
C ARG A 47 2.71 -9.14 -1.77
N GLU A 48 3.67 -9.85 -2.37
CA GLU A 48 4.93 -9.28 -2.84
C GLU A 48 4.68 -8.15 -3.84
N CYS A 49 3.82 -8.37 -4.83
CA CYS A 49 3.55 -7.35 -5.83
C CYS A 49 2.65 -6.22 -5.30
N GLY A 50 1.76 -6.49 -4.35
CA GLY A 50 1.05 -5.43 -3.63
C GLY A 50 2.01 -4.49 -2.90
N GLU A 51 2.98 -5.04 -2.16
CA GLU A 51 4.01 -4.26 -1.46
C GLU A 51 4.89 -3.48 -2.44
N ASN A 52 5.33 -4.09 -3.56
CA ASN A 52 6.13 -3.39 -4.57
C ASN A 52 5.36 -2.23 -5.23
N ILE A 53 4.07 -2.38 -5.52
CA ILE A 53 3.24 -1.28 -6.06
C ILE A 53 3.12 -0.15 -5.05
N VAL A 54 2.83 -0.46 -3.77
CA VAL A 54 2.71 0.57 -2.73
C VAL A 54 4.00 1.39 -2.62
N LYS A 55 5.17 0.73 -2.62
CA LYS A 55 6.46 1.42 -2.62
C LYS A 55 6.70 2.23 -3.90
N ALA A 56 6.36 1.67 -5.06
CA ALA A 56 6.51 2.41 -6.33
C ALA A 56 5.64 3.67 -6.39
N VAL A 57 4.47 3.64 -5.75
CA VAL A 57 3.54 4.78 -5.69
C VAL A 57 3.94 5.79 -4.61
N LEU A 58 4.26 5.34 -3.39
CA LEU A 58 4.48 6.22 -2.24
C LEU A 58 5.93 6.64 -2.05
N GLU A 59 6.88 5.78 -2.39
CA GLU A 59 8.32 5.95 -2.15
C GLU A 59 9.11 6.15 -3.46
N ASP A 60 8.40 6.22 -4.59
CA ASP A 60 8.97 6.37 -5.94
C ASP A 60 9.95 5.26 -6.33
N GLU A 61 9.84 4.08 -5.71
CA GLU A 61 10.65 2.90 -6.05
C GLU A 61 10.32 2.33 -7.45
N GLU A 62 11.21 1.48 -7.97
CA GLU A 62 10.97 0.79 -9.23
C GLU A 62 9.96 -0.36 -9.07
N ILE A 63 9.02 -0.44 -10.01
CA ILE A 63 8.12 -1.59 -10.15
C ILE A 63 8.73 -2.66 -11.07
N SER A 64 8.67 -3.91 -10.60
CA SER A 64 9.17 -5.07 -11.34
C SER A 64 8.27 -5.42 -12.53
N GLU A 65 8.83 -6.10 -13.54
CA GLU A 65 8.05 -6.58 -14.69
C GLU A 65 6.98 -7.59 -14.28
N GLN A 66 7.32 -8.52 -13.40
CA GLN A 66 6.39 -9.51 -12.85
C GLN A 66 5.19 -8.85 -12.16
N CYS A 67 5.44 -7.83 -11.34
CA CYS A 67 4.37 -7.11 -10.65
C CYS A 67 3.56 -6.22 -11.59
N CYS A 68 4.16 -5.74 -12.68
CA CYS A 68 3.39 -5.12 -13.75
C CYS A 68 2.46 -6.10 -14.47
N VAL A 69 2.86 -7.36 -14.66
CA VAL A 69 1.98 -8.39 -15.23
C VAL A 69 0.80 -8.66 -14.30
N GLU A 70 1.02 -8.83 -13.00
CA GLU A 70 -0.07 -9.01 -12.03
C GLU A 70 -1.00 -7.79 -11.96
N LEU A 71 -0.44 -6.58 -11.96
CA LEU A 71 -1.22 -5.34 -11.95
C LEU A 71 -2.09 -5.21 -13.20
N VAL A 72 -1.52 -5.42 -14.40
CA VAL A 72 -2.23 -5.18 -15.66
C VAL A 72 -3.16 -6.34 -16.05
N HIS A 73 -2.71 -7.58 -15.90
CA HIS A 73 -3.43 -8.76 -16.39
C HIS A 73 -4.23 -9.48 -15.30
N GLY A 74 -3.86 -9.31 -14.03
CA GLY A 74 -4.56 -9.90 -12.88
C GLY A 74 -5.56 -8.92 -12.28
N MET A 75 -5.05 -7.87 -11.63
CA MET A 75 -5.85 -6.87 -10.92
C MET A 75 -6.68 -6.00 -11.88
N GLY A 76 -6.03 -5.42 -12.89
CA GLY A 76 -6.64 -4.52 -13.87
C GLY A 76 -6.81 -3.08 -13.37
N LYS A 77 -7.11 -2.17 -14.30
CA LYS A 77 -7.10 -0.71 -14.04
C LYS A 77 -8.14 -0.28 -13.01
N ILE A 78 -9.33 -0.85 -13.09
CA ILE A 78 -10.46 -0.48 -12.22
C ILE A 78 -10.07 -0.73 -10.77
N CYS A 79 -9.60 -1.94 -10.46
CA CYS A 79 -9.14 -2.28 -9.11
C CYS A 79 -7.98 -1.40 -8.62
N HIS A 80 -7.03 -1.06 -9.51
CA HIS A 80 -5.92 -0.16 -9.18
C HIS A 80 -6.43 1.24 -8.80
N ASP A 81 -7.30 1.82 -9.63
CA ASP A 81 -7.87 3.15 -9.39
C ASP A 81 -8.74 3.15 -8.11
N ASP A 82 -9.55 2.11 -7.88
CA ASP A 82 -10.40 1.98 -6.69
C ASP A 82 -9.59 1.85 -5.39
N LEU A 83 -8.47 1.11 -5.43
CA LEU A 83 -7.54 1.02 -4.29
C LEU A 83 -6.88 2.36 -3.98
N LEU A 84 -6.46 3.12 -4.99
CA LEU A 84 -5.95 4.48 -4.78
C LEU A 84 -7.02 5.37 -4.15
N GLN A 85 -8.25 5.29 -4.62
CA GLN A 85 -9.37 6.04 -4.06
C GLN A 85 -9.69 5.63 -2.61
N PHE A 86 -9.56 4.34 -2.28
CA PHE A 86 -9.66 3.85 -0.91
C PHE A 86 -8.57 4.46 -0.03
N TYR A 87 -7.31 4.49 -0.45
CA TYR A 87 -6.24 5.15 0.31
C TYR A 87 -6.48 6.66 0.49
N VAL A 88 -7.00 7.35 -0.53
CA VAL A 88 -7.41 8.76 -0.41
C VAL A 88 -8.51 8.96 0.64
N SER A 89 -9.37 7.95 0.85
CA SER A 89 -10.44 8.00 1.85
C SER A 89 -9.96 7.80 3.30
N LEU A 90 -8.68 7.47 3.50
CA LEU A 90 -8.07 7.22 4.81
C LEU A 90 -7.15 8.39 5.22
N PRO A 91 -7.71 9.51 5.70
CA PRO A 91 -6.94 10.73 6.00
C PRO A 91 -5.90 10.51 7.11
N GLN A 92 -6.07 9.49 7.95
CA GLN A 92 -5.15 9.20 9.03
C GLN A 92 -3.75 8.87 8.45
N LEU A 93 -3.68 8.21 7.29
CA LEU A 93 -2.43 7.79 6.68
C LEU A 93 -1.55 8.98 6.23
N GLY A 94 -2.09 10.20 6.18
CA GLY A 94 -1.30 11.41 5.96
C GLY A 94 -0.63 11.48 4.58
N PHE A 95 -1.09 10.69 3.61
CA PHE A 95 -0.52 10.70 2.27
C PHE A 95 -0.76 12.03 1.55
N ASN A 96 0.23 12.45 0.76
CA ASN A 96 0.04 13.54 -0.19
C ASN A 96 -0.86 13.03 -1.34
N ILE A 97 -2.15 13.36 -1.29
CA ILE A 97 -3.17 12.91 -2.26
C ILE A 97 -2.77 13.23 -3.70
N THR A 98 -2.17 14.40 -3.95
CA THR A 98 -1.71 14.77 -5.29
C THR A 98 -0.59 13.86 -5.77
N HIS A 99 0.40 13.57 -4.92
CA HIS A 99 1.49 12.65 -5.24
C HIS A 99 0.97 11.23 -5.46
N LEU A 100 0.14 10.71 -4.54
CA LEU A 100 -0.51 9.40 -4.64
C LEU A 100 -1.23 9.23 -5.99
N ASN A 101 -2.06 10.21 -6.38
CA ASN A 101 -2.79 10.15 -7.65
C ASN A 101 -1.88 10.21 -8.87
N ILE A 102 -0.89 11.13 -8.89
CA ILE A 102 0.04 11.25 -10.01
C ILE A 102 0.87 9.98 -10.16
N ARG A 103 1.44 9.49 -9.05
CA ARG A 103 2.27 8.29 -9.05
C ARG A 103 1.48 7.04 -9.34
N GLY A 104 0.27 6.91 -8.81
CA GLY A 104 -0.65 5.84 -9.16
C GLY A 104 -0.89 5.72 -10.66
N GLN A 105 -1.13 6.84 -11.36
CA GLN A 105 -1.29 6.84 -12.82
C GLN A 105 0.03 6.56 -13.55
N GLN A 106 1.16 7.07 -13.05
CA GLN A 106 2.49 6.80 -13.64
C GLN A 106 2.85 5.32 -13.55
N VAL A 107 2.63 4.68 -12.40
CA VAL A 107 2.86 3.24 -12.19
C VAL A 107 2.02 2.43 -13.17
N TRP A 108 0.74 2.74 -13.32
CA TRP A 108 -0.12 2.10 -14.32
C TRP A 108 0.46 2.23 -15.74
N ASN A 109 0.83 3.44 -16.14
CA ASN A 109 1.37 3.71 -17.47
C ASN A 109 2.73 3.05 -17.73
N ILE A 110 3.57 2.90 -16.70
CA ILE A 110 4.81 2.12 -16.80
C ILE A 110 4.46 0.65 -17.00
N CYS A 111 3.48 0.13 -16.26
CA CYS A 111 3.16 -1.29 -16.31
C CYS A 111 2.49 -1.73 -17.59
N ILE A 112 1.67 -0.91 -18.24
CA ILE A 112 1.15 -1.26 -19.58
C ILE A 112 2.25 -1.39 -20.64
N LEU A 113 3.41 -0.75 -20.43
CA LEU A 113 4.57 -0.86 -21.32
C LEU A 113 5.46 -2.05 -20.95
N LYS A 114 5.57 -2.37 -19.66
CA LYS A 114 6.39 -3.48 -19.15
C LYS A 114 5.69 -4.83 -19.22
N ALA A 115 4.37 -4.89 -19.09
CA ALA A 115 3.63 -6.14 -19.12
C ALA A 115 3.54 -6.64 -20.58
N PRO A 116 4.24 -7.72 -20.94
CA PRO A 116 4.17 -8.24 -22.30
C PRO A 116 2.74 -8.62 -22.64
N SER A 117 2.30 -8.25 -23.86
CA SER A 117 1.02 -8.72 -24.39
C SER A 117 1.00 -10.24 -24.37
N LYS A 118 -0.08 -10.85 -23.87
CA LYS A 118 -0.28 -12.30 -24.05
C LYS A 118 -0.33 -12.56 -25.56
N MET A 119 0.74 -13.11 -26.13
CA MET A 119 0.77 -13.68 -27.48
C MET A 119 0.07 -15.04 -27.48
#